data_AF-F6UWU9-F1
#
_entry.id   AF-F6UWU9-F1
#
_cell.length_a   1.000
_cell.length_b   1.000
_cell.length_c   1.000
_cell.angle_alpha   90.00
_cell.angle_beta   90.00
_cell.angle_gamma   90.00
#
_symmetry.space_group_name_H-M   'P 1'
#
loop_
_entity.id
_entity.type
_entity.pdbx_description
1 polymer ?
#
loop_
_entity_poly.entity_id
_entity_poly.type
_entity_poly.pdbx_seq_one_letter_code
_entity_poly.pdbx_strand_id
1 'polypeptide(L)'
;MGRVLCSLPQLQFAKTLNESMAPKQWGWYEDPNRAARIETCQPGQRNWTGYVCYNGAAATTQIFSTASIPALCCGSVNGARYTSLAHSSSRSADADCKQDNQHLCTMVEMMTVWDQSTYKGYDWGWFGDGTKLIKMVHRCDPGIVQFPGYRCWYGRLVTQDIASQVQQRAFCCQTSSAYLVRATLPVALFCLIFSIFMHL
;
A
#
# COMPACT_ATOMS: atom_id res chain seq x y z
N MET A 1 -11.46 -6.82 8.44
CA MET A 1 -10.36 -5.95 7.99
C MET A 1 -10.89 -4.52 7.92
N GLY A 2 -10.41 -3.65 8.80
CA GLY A 2 -10.98 -2.31 9.01
C GLY A 2 -10.43 -1.29 8.02
N ARG A 3 -11.27 -0.36 7.56
CA ARG A 3 -10.81 0.84 6.87
C ARG A 3 -10.14 1.76 7.90
N VAL A 4 -9.08 2.45 7.52
CA VAL A 4 -8.38 3.41 8.38
C VAL A 4 -8.88 4.83 8.13
N LEU A 5 -8.81 5.70 9.13
CA LEU A 5 -9.08 7.13 8.92
C LEU A 5 -8.13 7.67 7.86
N CYS A 6 -8.65 8.48 6.94
CA CYS A 6 -7.85 9.13 5.91
C CYS A 6 -6.82 10.07 6.55
N SER A 7 -5.61 10.11 6.00
CA SER A 7 -4.67 11.20 6.26
C SER A 7 -5.06 12.46 5.49
N LEU A 8 -4.55 13.63 5.92
CA LEU A 8 -4.77 14.89 5.22
C LEU A 8 -4.32 14.82 3.74
N PRO A 9 -3.14 14.25 3.39
CA PRO A 9 -2.77 14.04 2.00
C PRO A 9 -3.74 13.15 1.21
N GLN A 10 -4.31 12.11 1.85
CA GLN A 10 -5.28 11.23 1.19
C GLN A 10 -6.60 11.96 0.92
N LEU A 11 -7.06 12.80 1.84
CA LEU A 11 -8.25 13.64 1.62
C LEU A 11 -8.02 14.66 0.49
N GLN A 12 -6.83 15.25 0.42
CA GLN A 12 -6.47 16.19 -0.65
C GLN A 12 -6.45 15.49 -2.02
N PHE A 13 -5.94 14.27 -2.10
CA PHE A 13 -5.97 13.46 -3.31
C PHE A 13 -7.40 13.03 -3.71
N ALA A 14 -8.24 12.66 -2.73
CA ALA A 14 -9.64 12.33 -3.00
C ALA A 14 -10.40 13.50 -3.67
N LYS A 15 -10.08 14.74 -3.28
CA LYS A 15 -10.63 15.93 -3.93
C LYS A 15 -10.23 16.03 -5.41
N THR A 16 -8.97 15.74 -5.75
CA THR A 16 -8.50 15.86 -7.14
C THR A 16 -9.13 14.83 -8.08
N LEU A 17 -9.64 13.72 -7.54
CA LEU A 17 -10.23 12.65 -8.33
C LEU A 17 -11.66 12.97 -8.80
N ASN A 18 -12.50 13.58 -7.97
CA ASN A 18 -13.80 14.15 -8.36
C ASN A 18 -14.50 14.84 -7.16
N GLU A 19 -14.81 16.14 -7.24
CA GLU A 19 -15.60 16.84 -6.20
C GLU A 19 -17.02 16.27 -6.04
N SER A 20 -17.58 15.63 -7.07
CA SER A 20 -18.93 15.06 -7.03
C SER A 20 -19.06 13.76 -6.24
N MET A 21 -17.95 13.06 -5.99
CA MET A 21 -17.92 11.81 -5.23
C MET A 21 -17.51 11.99 -3.77
N ALA A 22 -17.00 13.18 -3.42
CA ALA A 22 -16.53 13.47 -2.09
C ALA A 22 -17.73 13.73 -1.14
N PRO A 23 -17.78 13.09 0.05
CA PRO A 23 -18.82 13.36 1.01
C PRO A 23 -18.80 14.85 1.41
N LYS A 24 -19.88 15.57 1.12
CA LYS A 24 -20.07 16.99 1.53
C LYS A 24 -20.39 17.14 3.02
N GLN A 25 -20.15 16.11 3.82
CA GLN A 25 -20.42 16.06 5.26
C GLN A 25 -19.10 16.12 6.04
N TRP A 26 -19.17 16.59 7.28
CA TRP A 26 -18.06 16.49 8.21
C TRP A 26 -17.79 15.03 8.54
N GLY A 27 -16.52 14.68 8.70
CA GLY A 27 -16.15 13.42 9.29
C GLY A 27 -14.74 13.38 9.86
N TRP A 28 -14.53 12.44 10.78
CA TRP A 28 -13.24 12.24 11.45
C TRP A 28 -12.17 11.80 10.44
N TYR A 29 -10.96 12.35 10.57
CA TYR A 29 -9.78 12.01 9.75
C TYR A 29 -8.51 12.08 10.60
N GLU A 30 -7.49 11.30 10.25
CA GLU A 30 -6.24 11.07 11.01
C GLU A 30 -6.45 10.51 12.42
N ASP A 31 -7.22 11.19 13.26
CA ASP A 31 -7.59 10.81 14.61
C ASP A 31 -9.04 11.23 14.96
N PRO A 32 -9.63 10.67 16.03
CA PRO A 32 -10.99 11.00 16.45
C PRO A 32 -11.20 12.42 17.00
N ASN A 33 -10.18 13.28 17.01
CA ASN A 33 -10.26 14.66 17.48
C ASN A 33 -10.23 15.67 16.33
N ARG A 34 -10.01 15.21 15.09
CA ARG A 34 -9.88 16.07 13.90
C ARG A 34 -10.95 15.75 12.88
N ALA A 35 -11.70 16.76 12.46
CA ALA A 35 -12.77 16.64 11.48
C ALA A 35 -12.42 17.38 10.19
N ALA A 36 -12.76 16.78 9.05
CA ALA A 36 -12.61 17.40 7.75
C ALA A 36 -13.92 17.32 6.97
N ARG A 37 -14.10 18.26 6.05
CA ARG A 37 -15.16 18.29 5.07
C ARG A 37 -14.52 18.58 3.73
N ILE A 38 -14.77 17.71 2.74
CA ILE A 38 -14.24 17.94 1.41
C ILE A 38 -15.17 18.94 0.71
N GLU A 39 -14.74 20.19 0.65
CA GLU A 39 -15.44 21.29 -0.03
C GLU A 39 -14.43 22.26 -0.63
N THR A 40 -14.77 22.88 -1.75
CA THR A 40 -13.92 23.86 -2.42
C THR A 40 -13.79 25.13 -1.57
N CYS A 41 -12.57 25.47 -1.15
CA CYS A 41 -12.26 26.70 -0.42
C CYS A 41 -10.96 27.34 -0.93
N GLN A 42 -10.75 28.64 -0.65
CA GLN A 42 -9.48 29.30 -0.98
C GLN A 42 -8.42 28.96 0.07
N PRO A 43 -7.16 28.63 -0.31
CA PRO A 43 -6.09 28.39 0.65
C PRO A 43 -5.94 29.55 1.64
N GLY A 44 -5.87 29.24 2.95
CA GLY A 44 -5.74 30.26 4.00
C GLY A 44 -7.05 30.98 4.37
N GLN A 45 -8.15 30.73 3.68
CA GLN A 45 -9.47 31.23 4.05
C GLN A 45 -9.85 30.70 5.43
N ARG A 46 -10.09 31.61 6.38
CA ARG A 46 -10.62 31.31 7.72
C ARG A 46 -12.09 31.69 7.75
N ASN A 47 -12.96 30.78 7.35
CA ASN A 47 -14.39 31.08 7.35
C ASN A 47 -14.95 31.19 8.78
N TRP A 48 -14.39 30.46 9.74
CA TRP A 48 -14.81 30.42 11.16
C TRP A 48 -13.62 30.12 12.09
N THR A 49 -13.76 30.35 13.39
CA THR A 49 -12.74 29.98 14.40
C THR A 49 -12.50 28.47 14.38
N GLY A 50 -11.23 28.04 14.29
CA GLY A 50 -10.86 26.61 14.23
C GLY A 50 -10.94 25.98 12.83
N TYR A 51 -11.22 26.76 11.79
CA TYR A 51 -11.26 26.33 10.38
C TYR A 51 -9.97 26.73 9.65
N VAL A 52 -9.31 25.77 8.99
CA VAL A 52 -8.19 26.05 8.07
C VAL A 52 -8.43 25.32 6.75
N CYS A 53 -8.52 26.09 5.65
CA CYS A 53 -8.56 25.51 4.32
C CYS A 53 -7.16 25.07 3.87
N TYR A 54 -7.01 23.79 3.54
CA TYR A 54 -5.77 23.21 3.00
C TYR A 54 -5.96 22.85 1.53
N ASN A 55 -5.38 23.65 0.62
CA ASN A 55 -5.44 23.41 -0.84
C ASN A 55 -6.86 23.13 -1.36
N GLY A 56 -7.83 23.84 -0.78
CA GLY A 56 -9.24 23.69 -1.12
C GLY A 56 -9.92 22.45 -0.57
N ALA A 57 -9.41 21.81 0.47
CA ALA A 57 -10.19 20.95 1.37
C ALA A 57 -10.35 21.66 2.73
N ALA A 58 -11.56 21.69 3.29
CA ALA A 58 -11.79 22.27 4.60
C ALA A 58 -11.42 21.27 5.70
N ALA A 59 -10.45 21.60 6.54
CA ALA A 59 -10.14 20.83 7.74
C ALA A 59 -10.32 21.70 8.98
N THR A 60 -10.97 21.20 10.03
CA THR A 60 -10.96 21.87 11.33
C THR A 60 -9.80 21.37 12.18
N THR A 61 -9.37 22.25 13.08
CA THR A 61 -8.53 21.93 14.25
C THR A 61 -9.34 21.87 15.55
N GLN A 62 -10.64 22.21 15.54
CA GLN A 62 -11.49 22.16 16.73
C GLN A 62 -12.42 20.96 16.76
N ILE A 63 -12.41 20.31 17.92
CA ILE A 63 -13.11 19.08 18.31
C ILE A 63 -14.62 19.35 18.36
N PHE A 64 -15.40 18.69 17.51
CA PHE A 64 -16.85 18.58 17.69
C PHE A 64 -17.12 17.51 18.75
N SER A 65 -16.90 17.83 20.03
CA SER A 65 -16.93 16.84 21.14
C SER A 65 -18.30 16.21 21.40
N THR A 66 -19.34 16.62 20.66
CA THR A 66 -20.73 16.22 20.88
C THR A 66 -21.47 15.76 19.63
N ALA A 67 -20.83 15.77 18.44
CA ALA A 67 -21.50 15.42 17.19
C ALA A 67 -21.18 13.99 16.74
N SER A 68 -22.21 13.18 16.49
CA SER A 68 -22.10 11.90 15.79
C SER A 68 -21.74 12.11 14.32
N ILE A 69 -20.52 12.55 14.04
CA ILE A 69 -20.02 12.70 12.67
C ILE A 69 -19.40 11.38 12.19
N PRO A 70 -19.60 11.00 10.92
CA PRO A 70 -19.06 9.77 10.35
C PRO A 70 -17.53 9.79 10.28
N ALA A 71 -16.91 8.63 10.10
CA ALA A 71 -15.47 8.53 9.83
C ALA A 71 -15.19 8.65 8.32
N LEU A 72 -14.24 9.51 7.94
CA LEU A 72 -13.70 9.54 6.57
C LEU A 72 -12.61 8.48 6.47
N CYS A 73 -12.95 7.37 5.85
CA CYS A 73 -12.09 6.20 5.78
C CYS A 73 -11.46 6.03 4.39
N CYS A 74 -10.15 5.81 4.35
CA CYS A 74 -9.39 5.59 3.14
C CYS A 74 -8.96 4.13 3.00
N GLY A 75 -8.72 3.70 1.76
CA GLY A 75 -8.14 2.40 1.49
C GLY A 75 -6.73 2.34 2.07
N SER A 76 -6.42 1.26 2.79
CA SER A 76 -5.08 0.96 3.31
C SER A 76 -4.40 -0.12 2.47
N VAL A 77 -3.10 0.08 2.24
CA VAL A 77 -2.22 -0.99 1.78
C VAL A 77 -1.78 -1.77 3.01
N ASN A 78 -2.18 -3.03 3.11
CA ASN A 78 -1.84 -3.94 4.20
C ASN A 78 -0.90 -5.03 3.67
N GLY A 79 0.06 -5.45 4.50
CA GLY A 79 1.05 -6.46 4.12
C GLY A 79 2.26 -5.91 3.35
N ALA A 80 2.24 -4.63 2.96
CA ALA A 80 3.36 -3.92 2.37
C ALA A 80 3.37 -2.45 2.80
N ARG A 81 4.57 -1.85 2.78
CA ARG A 81 4.74 -0.40 2.81
C ARG A 81 4.67 0.12 1.37
N TYR A 82 3.76 1.04 1.11
CA TYR A 82 3.78 1.82 -0.13
C TYR A 82 4.57 3.11 0.14
N THR A 83 5.70 3.30 -0.53
CA THR A 83 6.62 4.41 -0.21
C THR A 83 5.96 5.76 -0.43
N SER A 84 6.34 6.77 0.35
CA SER A 84 5.84 8.14 0.18
C SER A 84 6.51 8.83 -1.01
N LEU A 85 7.78 8.52 -1.24
CA LEU A 85 8.63 9.09 -2.30
C LEU A 85 8.50 8.31 -3.61
N ALA A 86 8.55 9.03 -4.72
CA ALA A 86 8.62 8.45 -6.04
C ALA A 86 10.09 8.19 -6.42
N HIS A 87 10.31 7.12 -7.18
CA HIS A 87 11.61 6.66 -7.64
C HIS A 87 11.63 6.58 -9.16
N SER A 88 12.74 7.01 -9.75
CA SER A 88 12.99 6.96 -11.19
C SER A 88 13.40 5.58 -11.72
N SER A 89 13.72 4.64 -10.84
CA SER A 89 14.25 3.33 -11.22
C SER A 89 13.92 2.27 -10.17
N SER A 90 13.85 1.01 -10.59
CA SER A 90 13.74 -0.13 -9.66
C SER A 90 14.89 -0.19 -8.67
N ARG A 91 16.10 0.25 -9.04
CA ARG A 91 17.27 0.21 -8.15
C ARG A 91 17.14 1.20 -6.99
N SER A 92 16.68 2.42 -7.27
CA SER A 92 16.46 3.41 -6.22
C SER A 92 15.26 3.06 -5.34
N ALA A 93 14.21 2.46 -5.92
CA ALA A 93 13.09 1.92 -5.17
C ALA A 93 13.51 0.77 -4.23
N ASP A 94 14.29 -0.18 -4.73
CA ASP A 94 14.82 -1.30 -3.93
C ASP A 94 15.76 -0.82 -2.82
N ALA A 95 16.59 0.19 -3.10
CA ALA A 95 17.45 0.80 -2.09
C ALA A 95 16.65 1.45 -0.95
N ASP A 96 15.53 2.13 -1.22
CA ASP A 96 14.63 2.67 -0.19
C ASP A 96 14.01 1.54 0.64
N CYS A 97 13.44 0.51 0.01
CA CYS A 97 12.88 -0.63 0.75
C CYS A 97 13.91 -1.25 1.72
N LYS A 98 15.15 -1.40 1.26
CA LYS A 98 16.23 -1.98 2.08
C LYS A 98 16.63 -1.14 3.30
N GLN A 99 16.35 0.17 3.32
CA GLN A 99 16.60 1.01 4.50
C GLN A 99 15.83 0.53 5.73
N ASP A 100 14.67 -0.11 5.51
CA ASP A 100 13.80 -0.64 6.57
C ASP A 100 13.81 -2.17 6.65
N ASN A 101 14.89 -2.82 6.16
CA ASN A 101 15.02 -4.28 6.09
C ASN A 101 13.90 -4.97 5.29
N GLN A 102 13.37 -4.26 4.29
CA GLN A 102 12.36 -4.75 3.34
C GLN A 102 12.97 -4.98 1.96
N HIS A 103 12.21 -5.58 1.06
CA HIS A 103 12.54 -5.74 -0.35
C HIS A 103 11.36 -5.30 -1.22
N LEU A 104 11.60 -5.04 -2.52
CA LEU A 104 10.50 -4.83 -3.45
C LEU A 104 9.61 -6.07 -3.52
N CYS A 105 8.32 -5.91 -3.23
CA CYS A 105 7.37 -7.01 -3.24
C CYS A 105 7.42 -7.79 -4.55
N THR A 106 7.51 -9.11 -4.48
CA THR A 106 7.36 -10.00 -5.64
C THR A 106 5.91 -10.03 -6.13
N MET A 107 5.67 -10.59 -7.32
CA MET A 107 4.29 -10.76 -7.83
C MET A 107 3.40 -11.56 -6.85
N VAL A 108 3.95 -12.62 -6.25
CA VAL A 108 3.23 -13.46 -5.28
C VAL A 108 2.90 -12.67 -4.02
N GLU A 109 3.85 -11.89 -3.49
CA GLU A 109 3.59 -11.03 -2.33
C GLU A 109 2.57 -9.94 -2.64
N MET A 110 2.60 -9.37 -3.85
CA MET A 110 1.60 -8.38 -4.29
C MET A 110 0.17 -8.95 -4.33
N MET A 111 0.00 -10.24 -4.62
CA MET A 111 -1.31 -10.90 -4.52
C MET A 111 -1.77 -10.99 -3.06
N THR A 112 -0.88 -11.36 -2.14
CA THR A 112 -1.15 -11.38 -0.70
C THR A 112 -1.49 -9.98 -0.18
N VAL A 113 -0.73 -8.96 -0.58
CA VAL A 113 -0.98 -7.56 -0.27
C VAL A 113 -2.37 -7.16 -0.78
N TRP A 114 -2.74 -7.54 -2.00
CA TRP A 114 -4.07 -7.25 -2.53
C TRP A 114 -5.17 -7.88 -1.65
N ASP A 115 -5.05 -9.16 -1.28
CA ASP A 115 -6.07 -9.85 -0.49
C ASP A 115 -6.27 -9.23 0.91
N GLN A 116 -5.20 -8.67 1.48
CA GLN A 116 -5.23 -8.03 2.80
C GLN A 116 -5.61 -6.55 2.74
N SER A 117 -5.36 -5.87 1.61
CA SER A 117 -5.51 -4.43 1.46
C SER A 117 -6.96 -4.04 1.17
N THR A 118 -7.42 -2.97 1.79
CA THR A 118 -8.66 -2.28 1.37
C THR A 118 -8.39 -1.27 0.26
N TYR A 119 -7.13 -0.88 0.06
CA TYR A 119 -6.68 -0.09 -1.09
C TYR A 119 -6.70 -0.93 -2.37
N LYS A 120 -7.34 -0.39 -3.41
CA LYS A 120 -7.52 -0.97 -4.75
C LYS A 120 -7.50 0.16 -5.80
N GLY A 121 -6.51 1.05 -5.68
CA GLY A 121 -6.44 2.31 -6.40
C GLY A 121 -5.71 2.26 -7.74
N TYR A 122 -5.61 3.41 -8.39
CA TYR A 122 -5.05 3.53 -9.74
C TYR A 122 -3.54 3.78 -9.77
N ASP A 123 -2.91 3.89 -8.60
CA ASP A 123 -1.50 4.29 -8.52
C ASP A 123 -0.58 3.13 -8.92
N TRP A 124 0.42 3.48 -9.72
CA TRP A 124 1.48 2.56 -10.12
C TRP A 124 2.58 2.52 -9.08
N GLY A 125 3.30 1.41 -9.03
CA GLY A 125 4.48 1.29 -8.20
C GLY A 125 5.49 0.28 -8.72
N TRP A 126 6.74 0.47 -8.29
CA TRP A 126 7.82 -0.49 -8.45
C TRP A 126 7.55 -1.74 -7.60
N PHE A 127 7.93 -2.88 -8.16
CA PHE A 127 7.88 -4.19 -7.52
C PHE A 127 9.02 -5.07 -8.06
N GLY A 128 9.20 -6.26 -7.49
CA GLY A 128 10.41 -7.09 -7.63
C GLY A 128 10.75 -7.61 -9.04
N ASP A 129 9.94 -7.33 -10.08
CA ASP A 129 10.28 -7.64 -11.47
C ASP A 129 11.31 -6.66 -12.06
N GLY A 130 11.34 -5.42 -11.58
CA GLY A 130 12.29 -4.38 -11.99
C GLY A 130 12.19 -3.85 -13.43
N THR A 131 11.46 -4.54 -14.31
CA THR A 131 11.21 -4.13 -15.71
C THR A 131 9.78 -3.64 -15.95
N LYS A 132 8.90 -3.83 -14.97
CA LYS A 132 7.49 -3.46 -15.02
C LYS A 132 7.08 -2.71 -13.77
N LEU A 133 6.03 -1.92 -13.93
CA LEU A 133 5.28 -1.35 -12.82
C LEU A 133 4.07 -2.20 -12.53
N ILE A 134 3.55 -2.12 -11.31
CA ILE A 134 2.34 -2.80 -10.89
C ILE A 134 1.34 -1.82 -10.27
N LYS A 135 0.05 -2.11 -10.43
CA LYS A 135 -1.03 -1.44 -9.69
C LYS A 135 -2.06 -2.46 -9.19
N MET A 136 -2.68 -2.17 -8.05
CA MET A 136 -3.77 -2.96 -7.48
C MET A 136 -5.12 -2.44 -7.93
N VAL A 137 -5.89 -3.20 -8.70
CA VAL A 137 -7.21 -2.77 -9.17
C VAL A 137 -8.33 -3.56 -8.50
N HIS A 138 -9.54 -3.00 -8.47
CA HIS A 138 -10.72 -3.75 -8.01
C HIS A 138 -11.02 -4.94 -8.92
N ARG A 139 -10.91 -4.73 -10.24
CA ARG A 139 -11.11 -5.75 -11.26
C ARG A 139 -10.32 -5.38 -12.50
N CYS A 140 -9.69 -6.36 -13.12
CA CYS A 140 -9.27 -6.29 -14.52
C CYS A 140 -9.68 -7.59 -15.23
N ASP A 141 -9.64 -7.60 -16.55
CA ASP A 141 -9.92 -8.80 -17.33
C ASP A 141 -8.60 -9.41 -17.84
N PRO A 142 -8.25 -10.65 -17.44
CA PRO A 142 -7.07 -11.34 -17.95
C PRO A 142 -7.08 -11.57 -19.47
N GLY A 143 -8.27 -11.64 -20.08
CA GLY A 143 -8.48 -11.88 -21.50
C GLY A 143 -8.45 -10.63 -22.38
N ILE A 144 -8.39 -9.42 -21.79
CA ILE A 144 -8.42 -8.17 -22.54
C ILE A 144 -7.07 -7.46 -22.41
N VAL A 145 -6.33 -7.39 -23.53
CA VAL A 145 -5.21 -6.46 -23.67
C VAL A 145 -5.78 -5.07 -23.91
N GLN A 146 -5.99 -4.30 -22.83
CA GLN A 146 -6.59 -2.96 -22.93
C GLN A 146 -5.67 -1.98 -23.68
N PHE A 147 -4.35 -2.15 -23.57
CA PHE A 147 -3.32 -1.37 -24.26
C PHE A 147 -2.03 -2.22 -24.42
N PRO A 148 -1.20 -2.00 -25.45
CA PRO A 148 0.08 -2.70 -25.60
C PRO A 148 0.98 -2.52 -24.35
N GLY A 149 1.58 -3.61 -23.87
CA GLY A 149 2.45 -3.61 -22.69
C GLY A 149 1.72 -3.69 -21.34
N TYR A 150 0.39 -3.76 -21.33
CA TYR A 150 -0.41 -3.96 -20.12
C TYR A 150 -0.85 -5.41 -19.97
N ARG A 151 -0.72 -5.96 -18.77
CA ARG A 151 -1.15 -7.34 -18.46
C ARG A 151 -1.92 -7.40 -17.15
N CYS A 152 -3.12 -7.96 -17.21
CA CYS A 152 -3.92 -8.25 -16.03
C CYS A 152 -3.52 -9.61 -15.44
N TRP A 153 -3.41 -9.66 -14.12
CA TRP A 153 -3.07 -10.85 -13.35
C TRP A 153 -4.21 -11.17 -12.39
N TYR A 154 -4.78 -12.36 -12.54
CA TYR A 154 -5.85 -12.90 -11.69
C TYR A 154 -7.08 -12.00 -11.53
N GLY A 155 -7.28 -11.06 -12.45
CA GLY A 155 -8.34 -10.06 -12.35
C GLY A 155 -8.14 -9.02 -11.24
N ARG A 156 -6.95 -8.94 -10.63
CA ARG A 156 -6.67 -8.16 -9.40
C ARG A 156 -5.52 -7.17 -9.54
N LEU A 157 -4.49 -7.53 -10.29
CA LEU A 157 -3.30 -6.71 -10.48
C LEU A 157 -3.12 -6.39 -11.96
N VAL A 158 -2.58 -5.22 -12.27
CA VAL A 158 -2.18 -4.88 -13.64
C VAL A 158 -0.70 -4.55 -13.62
N THR A 159 0.05 -5.11 -14.56
CA THR A 159 1.45 -4.73 -14.83
C THR A 159 1.56 -3.94 -16.12
N GLN A 160 2.53 -3.05 -16.19
CA GLN A 160 2.87 -2.29 -17.40
C GLN A 160 4.38 -2.30 -17.64
N ASP A 161 4.80 -2.54 -18.89
CA ASP A 161 6.19 -2.35 -19.33
C ASP A 161 6.63 -0.88 -19.24
N ILE A 162 7.87 -0.65 -18.83
CA ILE A 162 8.43 0.69 -18.65
C ILE A 162 8.77 1.31 -20.01
N ALA A 163 7.97 2.28 -20.46
CA ALA A 163 8.14 2.88 -21.80
C ALA A 163 9.14 4.05 -21.86
N SER A 164 9.41 4.78 -20.76
CA SER A 164 10.50 5.77 -20.56
C SER A 164 10.31 6.52 -19.24
N GLN A 165 11.37 7.16 -18.72
CA GLN A 165 11.46 7.93 -17.45
C GLN A 165 10.19 7.92 -16.57
N VAL A 166 10.13 6.96 -15.66
CA VAL A 166 8.96 6.79 -14.79
C VAL A 166 9.32 7.17 -13.36
N GLN A 167 8.59 8.12 -12.78
CA GLN A 167 8.68 8.46 -11.35
C GLN A 167 7.48 7.85 -10.63
N GLN A 168 7.69 6.73 -9.93
CA GLN A 168 6.63 6.03 -9.21
C GLN A 168 7.09 5.56 -7.85
N ARG A 169 6.15 5.44 -6.92
CA ARG A 169 6.39 4.88 -5.58
C ARG A 169 6.70 3.39 -5.66
N ALA A 170 6.99 2.76 -4.54
CA ALA A 170 7.37 1.36 -4.47
C ALA A 170 6.50 0.59 -3.47
N PHE A 171 6.24 -0.68 -3.76
CA PHE A 171 5.68 -1.61 -2.80
C PHE A 171 6.83 -2.38 -2.13
N CYS A 172 7.06 -2.12 -0.85
CA CYS A 172 8.09 -2.77 -0.05
C CYS A 172 7.46 -3.82 0.88
N CYS A 173 7.88 -5.07 0.75
CA CYS A 173 7.41 -6.19 1.55
C CYS A 173 8.44 -6.58 2.60
N GLN A 174 7.98 -7.15 3.70
CA GLN A 174 8.85 -7.63 4.76
C GLN A 174 9.69 -8.79 4.27
N THR A 175 10.99 -8.76 4.55
CA THR A 175 11.86 -9.92 4.34
C THR A 175 11.37 -11.03 5.26
N SER A 176 10.73 -12.05 4.70
CA SER A 176 10.20 -13.17 5.47
C SER A 176 11.35 -13.86 6.23
N SER A 177 11.44 -13.71 7.55
CA SER A 177 12.40 -14.47 8.37
C SER A 177 12.18 -15.99 8.33
N ALA A 178 11.14 -16.45 7.63
CA ALA A 178 10.75 -17.86 7.48
C ALA A 178 11.62 -18.68 6.50
N TYR A 179 12.58 -18.08 5.78
CA TYR A 179 13.55 -18.82 4.95
C TYR A 179 14.95 -18.97 5.57
N LEU A 180 15.08 -18.70 6.87
CA LEU A 180 16.24 -19.12 7.67
C LEU A 180 15.97 -20.46 8.38
N VAL A 181 15.30 -21.39 7.70
CA VAL A 181 15.36 -22.80 8.10
C VAL A 181 16.75 -23.29 7.74
N ARG A 182 17.62 -23.29 8.74
CA ARG A 182 18.91 -23.96 8.80
C ARG A 182 19.05 -25.06 7.74
N ALA A 183 19.91 -24.82 6.76
CA ALA A 183 20.68 -25.89 6.14
C ALA A 183 21.66 -26.46 7.20
N THR A 184 21.13 -27.07 8.26
CA THR A 184 21.89 -28.02 9.07
C THR A 184 21.48 -29.40 8.59
N LEU A 185 22.31 -29.93 7.70
CA LEU A 185 22.35 -31.36 7.39
C LEU A 185 22.21 -32.18 8.67
N PRO A 186 21.37 -33.22 8.73
CA PRO A 186 21.49 -34.22 9.78
C PRO A 186 22.67 -35.12 9.42
N VAL A 187 23.89 -34.69 9.73
CA VAL A 187 25.03 -35.62 9.86
C VAL A 187 24.96 -36.18 11.28
N ALA A 188 23.98 -37.06 11.50
CA ALA A 188 23.85 -37.83 12.73
C ALA A 188 23.15 -39.16 12.41
N LEU A 189 23.75 -39.95 11.52
CA LEU A 189 23.41 -41.38 11.38
C LEU A 189 24.62 -42.20 10.91
N PHE A 190 25.82 -41.85 11.37
CA PHE A 190 27.04 -42.64 11.18
C PHE A 190 27.89 -42.52 12.44
N CYS A 191 27.44 -43.15 13.52
CA CYS A 191 28.27 -43.67 14.61
C CYS A 191 27.36 -44.33 15.65
N LEU A 192 27.73 -45.56 16.05
CA LEU A 192 27.09 -46.43 17.05
C LEU A 192 25.84 -47.13 16.49
N ILE A 193 25.85 -48.42 16.17
CA ILE A 193 26.14 -49.52 17.10
C ILE A 193 27.00 -50.58 16.41
N PHE A 194 28.26 -50.68 16.85
CA PHE A 194 29.04 -51.91 16.80
C PHE A 194 28.94 -52.52 18.20
N SER A 195 28.70 -53.83 18.26
CA SER A 195 28.61 -54.68 19.47
C SER A 195 27.25 -54.58 20.19
N ILE A 196 26.50 -55.67 20.30
CA ILE A 196 26.76 -56.76 21.27
C ILE A 196 25.85 -58.00 20.97
N PHE A 197 26.39 -59.23 21.22
CA PHE A 197 25.79 -60.60 21.26
C PHE A 197 25.49 -61.29 19.90
N MET A 198 26.18 -62.34 19.43
CA MET A 198 26.56 -63.66 20.00
C MET A 198 25.42 -64.41 20.71
N HIS A 199 25.16 -65.64 20.19
CA HIS A 199 24.25 -66.71 20.63
C HIS A 199 22.82 -66.70 20.05
N LEU A 200 22.65 -67.33 18.88
CA LEU A 200 22.10 -68.69 18.71
C LEU A 200 22.14 -69.10 17.23
#